data_AF-A0A329ZSQ6-F1
#
_entry.id   AF-A0A329ZSQ6-F1
#
_cell.length_a   1.000
_cell.length_b   1.000
_cell.length_c   1.000
_cell.angle_alpha   90.00
_cell.angle_beta   90.00
_cell.angle_gamma   90.00
#
_symmetry.space_group_name_H-M   'P 1'
#
loop_
_entity.id
_entity.type
_entity.pdbx_description
1 polymer ?
#
loop_
_entity_poly.entity_id
_entity_poly.type
_entity_poly.pdbx_seq_one_letter_code
_entity_poly.pdbx_strand_id
1 'polypeptide(L)'
;MKQIFVKFKNPPTQGDKDILANMGIKADIFFAPTFYSQQFFSLLRDNFSCSKTSGGGASIVGFSVELEKYCGEFSQILSVDDNCYTQFCNPYESLDDPLLFNLFHVDGLEKFSIEYALREHLISKEMRNILHTQVTQMMHTKQHYYEDRRLLNLSSSWKSVQKIQAIQYPKTIYIGLLNQCNASCPHCAWFGTAYRLVQTNSYFKEHKTLDTKYVMNILDYAKKAQAKLIFSGPGEPLLDSRLLDFVSLAKAKQIPCIQLATNGILLQKNLCEQLIWSGISCFDVSILFADDVYRDEEELNSLKNNLRQLALLIQENNSLEIGAKISIVYEQKFAIDAFRFFIEIKEKYPFIVCSLSPYNFVLSEEFTISNKRHTCSAPFASLYVFPDGSVGLCERQREMLGREDVKNFRLGYLSEQTLDEIWNNITHRHFMDKHQCLDFELECFNPCRNCNSWWNEVE
;
A
#
# COMPACT_ATOMS: atom_id res chain seq x y z
N MET A 1 -28.74 -3.67 -25.97
CA MET A 1 -29.44 -4.16 -24.76
C MET A 1 -29.85 -2.93 -23.93
N LYS A 2 -30.95 -2.95 -23.17
CA LYS A 2 -31.30 -1.81 -22.30
C LYS A 2 -30.27 -1.75 -21.16
N GLN A 3 -29.74 -0.57 -20.87
CA GLN A 3 -28.80 -0.34 -19.76
C GLN A 3 -29.50 0.48 -18.68
N ILE A 4 -29.27 0.14 -17.40
CA ILE A 4 -29.75 0.87 -16.23
C ILE A 4 -28.53 1.49 -15.56
N PHE A 5 -28.55 2.80 -15.33
CA PHE A 5 -27.43 3.52 -14.71
C PHE A 5 -27.72 3.73 -13.23
N VAL A 6 -26.77 3.40 -12.36
CA VAL A 6 -26.88 3.54 -10.91
C VAL A 6 -25.69 4.31 -10.37
N LYS A 7 -25.93 5.44 -9.72
CA LYS A 7 -24.90 6.19 -8.99
C LYS A 7 -24.95 5.86 -7.50
N PHE A 8 -23.80 5.54 -6.93
CA PHE A 8 -23.62 5.24 -5.51
C PHE A 8 -23.04 6.42 -4.73
N LYS A 9 -23.26 6.43 -3.40
CA LYS A 9 -22.77 7.42 -2.42
C LYS A 9 -23.38 8.82 -2.55
N ASN A 10 -23.27 9.43 -3.72
CA ASN A 10 -23.76 10.78 -4.00
C ASN A 10 -24.84 10.77 -5.08
N PRO A 11 -25.85 11.67 -5.01
CA PRO A 11 -26.85 11.81 -6.05
C PRO A 11 -26.24 12.10 -7.45
N PRO A 12 -26.90 11.69 -8.54
CA PRO A 12 -26.50 12.05 -9.90
C PRO A 12 -26.42 13.56 -10.08
N THR A 13 -25.30 14.03 -10.62
CA THR A 13 -25.05 15.44 -10.94
C THR A 13 -25.55 15.77 -12.35
N GLN A 14 -25.61 17.06 -12.70
CA GLN A 14 -25.88 17.46 -14.08
C GLN A 14 -24.78 16.98 -15.04
N GLY A 15 -23.51 17.02 -14.61
CA GLY A 15 -22.39 16.52 -15.41
C GLY A 15 -22.51 15.04 -15.78
N ASP A 16 -22.99 14.19 -14.86
CA ASP A 16 -23.24 12.77 -15.17
C ASP A 16 -24.29 12.61 -16.29
N LYS A 17 -25.35 13.42 -16.25
CA LYS A 17 -26.43 13.41 -17.26
C LYS A 17 -25.94 13.93 -18.60
N ASP A 18 -25.15 14.99 -18.59
CA ASP A 18 -24.59 15.60 -19.80
C ASP A 18 -23.65 14.63 -20.53
N ILE A 19 -22.86 13.83 -19.78
CA ILE A 19 -21.99 12.79 -20.35
C ILE A 19 -22.82 11.70 -21.05
N LEU A 20 -23.88 11.20 -20.41
CA LEU A 20 -24.79 10.25 -21.06
C LEU A 20 -25.39 10.85 -22.34
N ALA A 21 -25.86 12.09 -22.28
CA ALA A 21 -26.45 12.79 -23.42
C ALA A 21 -25.44 12.98 -24.57
N ASN A 22 -24.20 13.35 -24.26
CA ASN A 22 -23.11 13.50 -25.23
C ASN A 22 -22.75 12.16 -25.91
N MET A 23 -22.92 11.04 -25.21
CA MET A 23 -22.79 9.69 -25.77
C MET A 23 -24.04 9.22 -26.53
N GLY A 24 -25.07 10.05 -26.65
CA GLY A 24 -26.34 9.70 -27.30
C GLY A 24 -27.25 8.80 -26.47
N ILE A 25 -26.97 8.63 -25.17
CA ILE A 25 -27.71 7.77 -24.25
C ILE A 25 -28.81 8.59 -23.56
N LYS A 26 -30.08 8.24 -23.81
CA LYS A 26 -31.24 8.82 -23.13
C LYS A 26 -31.71 7.88 -22.02
N ALA A 27 -31.10 7.97 -20.84
CA ALA A 27 -31.46 7.17 -19.68
C ALA A 27 -31.41 7.98 -18.39
N ASP A 28 -32.30 7.64 -17.45
CA ASP A 28 -32.24 8.15 -16.09
C ASP A 28 -31.14 7.44 -15.29
N ILE A 29 -30.55 8.16 -14.35
CA ILE A 29 -29.56 7.61 -13.41
C ILE A 29 -30.26 7.42 -12.06
N PHE A 30 -30.35 6.18 -11.62
CA PHE A 30 -30.88 5.83 -10.30
C PHE A 30 -29.87 6.15 -9.22
N PHE A 31 -30.33 6.63 -8.06
CA PHE A 31 -29.47 6.89 -6.91
C PHE A 31 -29.60 5.77 -5.87
N ALA A 32 -28.46 5.25 -5.42
CA ALA A 32 -28.37 4.34 -4.29
C ALA A 32 -27.38 4.92 -3.25
N PRO A 33 -27.78 5.20 -2.00
CA PRO A 33 -26.90 5.84 -1.02
C PRO A 33 -25.69 4.96 -0.66
N THR A 34 -25.84 3.64 -0.68
CA THR A 34 -24.76 2.67 -0.47
C THR A 34 -24.89 1.51 -1.44
N PHE A 35 -23.81 0.72 -1.60
CA PHE A 35 -23.83 -0.46 -2.45
C PHE A 35 -24.80 -1.54 -1.95
N TYR A 36 -25.01 -1.64 -0.64
CA TYR A 36 -25.94 -2.59 -0.02
C TYR A 36 -27.26 -1.92 0.40
N SER A 37 -27.69 -0.88 -0.30
CA SER A 37 -28.94 -0.20 0.04
C SER A 37 -30.18 -0.96 -0.43
N GLN A 38 -31.32 -0.72 0.22
CA GLN A 38 -32.60 -1.30 -0.17
C GLN A 38 -32.98 -0.99 -1.63
N GLN A 39 -32.64 0.21 -2.12
CA GLN A 39 -32.90 0.64 -3.50
C GLN A 39 -32.15 -0.25 -4.50
N PHE A 40 -30.85 -0.48 -4.27
CA PHE A 40 -30.05 -1.30 -5.16
C PHE A 40 -30.43 -2.78 -5.06
N PHE A 41 -30.71 -3.29 -3.85
CA PHE A 41 -31.17 -4.65 -3.66
C PHE A 41 -32.51 -4.93 -4.38
N SER A 42 -33.47 -4.00 -4.28
CA SER A 42 -34.75 -4.11 -4.98
C SER A 42 -34.56 -4.09 -6.49
N LEU A 43 -33.69 -3.21 -7.00
CA LEU A 43 -33.34 -3.16 -8.42
C LEU A 43 -32.73 -4.48 -8.92
N LEU A 44 -31.75 -5.03 -8.20
CA LEU A 44 -31.13 -6.32 -8.54
C LEU A 44 -32.15 -7.45 -8.57
N ARG A 45 -32.99 -7.54 -7.52
CA ARG A 45 -34.05 -8.54 -7.43
C ARG A 45 -34.98 -8.39 -8.62
N ASP A 46 -35.55 -7.22 -8.85
CA ASP A 46 -36.60 -7.03 -9.86
C ASP A 46 -36.05 -7.19 -11.29
N ASN A 47 -34.80 -6.79 -11.54
CA ASN A 47 -34.16 -6.90 -12.86
C ASN A 47 -33.73 -8.34 -13.21
N PHE A 48 -33.29 -9.14 -12.24
CA PHE A 48 -32.71 -10.47 -12.51
C PHE A 48 -33.58 -11.67 -12.09
N SER A 49 -34.57 -11.50 -11.20
CA SER A 49 -35.39 -12.62 -10.69
C SER A 49 -36.43 -13.18 -11.69
N CYS A 50 -36.76 -12.47 -12.78
CA CYS A 50 -37.75 -12.91 -13.77
C CYS A 50 -37.19 -13.74 -14.95
N SER A 51 -35.89 -14.02 -15.04
CA SER A 51 -35.23 -14.42 -16.30
C SER A 51 -35.00 -15.93 -16.52
N LYS A 52 -35.82 -16.83 -15.94
CA LYS A 52 -35.69 -18.28 -16.22
C LYS A 52 -36.20 -18.72 -17.60
N THR A 53 -36.87 -17.88 -18.39
CA THR A 53 -37.52 -18.35 -19.63
C THR A 53 -37.31 -17.52 -20.91
N SER A 54 -36.66 -16.36 -20.92
CA SER A 54 -36.19 -15.72 -22.18
C SER A 54 -35.50 -14.37 -21.93
N GLY A 55 -34.19 -14.28 -22.22
CA GLY A 55 -33.44 -13.01 -22.31
C GLY A 55 -33.19 -12.32 -20.95
N GLY A 56 -31.92 -12.26 -20.54
CA GLY A 56 -31.50 -11.62 -19.28
C GLY A 56 -31.97 -10.15 -19.17
N GLY A 57 -32.14 -9.69 -17.91
CA GLY A 57 -32.53 -8.32 -17.60
C GLY A 57 -31.61 -7.26 -18.22
N ALA A 58 -31.99 -5.98 -18.09
CA ALA A 58 -31.16 -4.87 -18.55
C ALA A 58 -29.79 -4.92 -17.84
N SER A 59 -28.69 -4.64 -18.53
CA SER A 59 -27.40 -4.58 -17.85
C SER A 59 -27.37 -3.38 -16.90
N ILE A 60 -26.72 -3.52 -15.75
CA ILE A 60 -26.66 -2.47 -14.73
C ILE A 60 -25.26 -1.86 -14.74
N VAL A 61 -25.17 -0.59 -15.14
CA VAL A 61 -23.94 0.19 -15.10
C VAL A 61 -23.91 0.96 -13.78
N GLY A 62 -23.06 0.53 -12.86
CA GLY A 62 -22.95 1.09 -11.52
C GLY A 62 -21.67 1.88 -11.33
N PHE A 63 -21.75 3.07 -10.73
CA PHE A 63 -20.58 3.92 -10.49
C PHE A 63 -20.68 4.79 -9.23
N SER A 64 -19.56 5.03 -8.56
CA SER A 64 -19.44 6.01 -7.46
C SER A 64 -18.54 7.20 -7.81
N VAL A 65 -17.86 7.12 -8.95
CA VAL A 65 -16.93 8.13 -9.46
C VAL A 65 -17.65 9.27 -10.18
N GLU A 66 -16.96 10.39 -10.39
CA GLU A 66 -17.39 11.45 -11.31
C GLU A 66 -17.08 11.03 -12.75
N LEU A 67 -18.11 10.81 -13.57
CA LEU A 67 -17.92 10.27 -14.93
C LEU A 67 -17.02 11.14 -15.82
N GLU A 68 -16.94 12.45 -15.57
CA GLU A 68 -16.11 13.38 -16.33
C GLU A 68 -14.62 12.99 -16.29
N LYS A 69 -14.16 12.50 -15.13
CA LYS A 69 -12.78 12.05 -14.93
C LYS A 69 -12.48 10.68 -15.53
N TYR A 70 -13.51 9.91 -15.89
CA TYR A 70 -13.43 8.52 -16.31
C TYR A 70 -14.22 8.23 -17.60
N CYS A 71 -14.36 9.23 -18.48
CA CYS A 71 -15.21 9.14 -19.68
C CYS A 71 -14.75 8.04 -20.65
N GLY A 72 -13.43 7.80 -20.75
CA GLY A 72 -12.87 6.73 -21.57
C GLY A 72 -13.21 5.34 -21.03
N GLU A 73 -12.99 5.13 -19.73
CA GLU A 73 -13.27 3.89 -19.02
C GLU A 73 -14.77 3.59 -19.03
N PHE A 74 -15.58 4.63 -18.82
CA PHE A 74 -17.03 4.55 -18.92
C PHE A 74 -17.45 4.10 -20.33
N SER A 75 -16.91 4.69 -21.39
CA SER A 75 -17.19 4.27 -22.77
C SER A 75 -16.79 2.81 -23.03
N GLN A 76 -15.66 2.37 -22.49
CA GLN A 76 -15.21 0.99 -22.63
C GLN A 76 -16.15 0.02 -21.91
N ILE A 77 -16.56 0.33 -20.68
CA ILE A 77 -17.51 -0.48 -19.90
C ILE A 77 -18.85 -0.62 -20.61
N LEU A 78 -19.30 0.41 -21.31
CA LEU A 78 -20.52 0.38 -22.12
C LEU A 78 -20.38 -0.49 -23.37
N SER A 79 -19.16 -0.73 -23.85
CA SER A 79 -18.87 -1.51 -25.07
C SER A 79 -18.67 -3.01 -24.83
N VAL A 80 -18.49 -3.44 -23.58
CA VAL A 80 -18.29 -4.86 -23.24
C VAL A 80 -19.64 -5.52 -23.03
N ASP A 81 -19.93 -6.57 -23.80
CA ASP A 81 -21.16 -7.38 -23.69
C ASP A 81 -21.05 -8.50 -22.63
N ASP A 82 -20.50 -8.18 -21.47
CA ASP A 82 -20.26 -9.12 -20.37
C ASP A 82 -20.05 -8.36 -19.05
N ASN A 83 -20.13 -9.06 -17.91
CA ASN A 83 -19.76 -8.49 -16.61
C ASN A 83 -18.36 -7.90 -16.70
N CYS A 84 -18.23 -6.59 -16.45
CA CYS A 84 -16.94 -5.91 -16.50
C CYS A 84 -16.81 -4.77 -15.51
N TYR A 85 -15.57 -4.40 -15.19
CA TYR A 85 -15.27 -3.35 -14.20
C TYR A 85 -13.94 -2.65 -14.50
N THR A 86 -13.80 -1.44 -13.98
CA THR A 86 -12.54 -0.70 -13.97
C THR A 86 -11.77 -1.00 -12.69
N GLN A 87 -10.48 -1.27 -12.80
CA GLN A 87 -9.59 -1.40 -11.65
C GLN A 87 -9.22 -0.02 -11.14
N PHE A 88 -9.54 0.26 -9.88
CA PHE A 88 -9.04 1.45 -9.20
C PHE A 88 -7.95 1.04 -8.22
N CYS A 89 -6.72 1.52 -8.43
CA CYS A 89 -5.68 1.38 -7.42
C CYS A 89 -5.95 2.39 -6.28
N ASN A 90 -6.70 2.00 -5.24
CA ASN A 90 -6.81 2.78 -4.00
C ASN A 90 -6.17 2.03 -2.82
N PRO A 91 -4.87 2.25 -2.54
CA PRO A 91 -4.23 1.72 -1.35
C PRO A 91 -4.16 2.69 -0.15
N TYR A 92 -4.63 3.95 -0.20
CA TYR A 92 -4.35 4.90 0.91
C TYR A 92 -5.44 5.91 1.29
N GLU A 93 -6.66 5.84 0.77
CA GLU A 93 -7.74 6.69 1.27
C GLU A 93 -8.80 5.89 2.02
N SER A 94 -8.70 5.94 3.34
CA SER A 94 -9.86 5.83 4.21
C SER A 94 -10.85 6.95 3.85
N LEU A 95 -11.79 6.67 2.94
CA LEU A 95 -13.21 7.09 2.97
C LEU A 95 -13.88 6.99 1.59
N ASP A 96 -13.12 6.99 0.48
CA ASP A 96 -13.72 6.91 -0.85
C ASP A 96 -13.21 5.72 -1.67
N ASP A 97 -13.91 4.60 -1.56
CA ASP A 97 -13.75 3.41 -2.40
C ASP A 97 -14.45 3.61 -3.78
N PRO A 98 -13.72 3.99 -4.86
CA PRO A 98 -14.28 4.25 -6.18
C PRO A 98 -14.77 2.96 -6.84
N LEU A 99 -15.85 3.08 -7.60
CA LEU A 99 -16.53 1.96 -8.22
C LEU A 99 -17.00 2.38 -9.61
N LEU A 100 -16.80 1.50 -10.60
CA LEU A 100 -17.31 1.65 -11.95
C LEU A 100 -17.34 0.25 -12.61
N PHE A 101 -18.54 -0.23 -12.94
CA PHE A 101 -18.77 -1.56 -13.50
C PHE A 101 -20.01 -1.62 -14.39
N ASN A 102 -20.13 -2.67 -15.18
CA ASN A 102 -21.34 -3.05 -15.91
C ASN A 102 -21.65 -4.54 -15.65
N LEU A 103 -22.83 -4.79 -15.12
CA LEU A 103 -23.32 -6.10 -14.68
C LEU A 103 -24.38 -6.61 -15.66
N PHE A 104 -24.02 -7.63 -16.44
CA PHE A 104 -24.90 -8.31 -17.38
C PHE A 104 -25.61 -9.52 -16.78
N HIS A 105 -24.99 -10.21 -15.83
CA HIS A 105 -25.53 -11.42 -15.23
C HIS A 105 -25.11 -11.55 -13.77
N VAL A 106 -26.00 -12.14 -12.97
CA VAL A 106 -25.88 -12.26 -11.51
C VAL A 106 -25.99 -13.74 -11.14
N ASP A 107 -24.91 -14.32 -10.64
CA ASP A 107 -24.84 -15.67 -10.07
C ASP A 107 -24.44 -15.65 -8.58
N GLY A 108 -24.29 -14.45 -8.00
CA GLY A 108 -23.97 -14.24 -6.59
C GLY A 108 -25.12 -13.72 -5.73
N LEU A 109 -26.36 -13.65 -6.23
CA LEU A 109 -27.45 -12.93 -5.54
C LEU A 109 -27.67 -13.39 -4.10
N GLU A 110 -27.46 -14.67 -3.79
CA GLU A 110 -27.50 -15.22 -2.43
C GLU A 110 -26.41 -14.59 -1.53
N LYS A 111 -25.17 -14.47 -2.03
CA LYS A 111 -24.05 -13.83 -1.32
C LYS A 111 -24.33 -12.33 -1.11
N PHE A 112 -24.82 -11.65 -2.14
CA PHE A 112 -25.25 -10.26 -2.02
C PHE A 112 -26.35 -10.09 -0.96
N SER A 113 -27.36 -10.97 -0.97
CA SER A 113 -28.49 -10.92 -0.03
C SER A 113 -28.05 -11.11 1.42
N ILE A 114 -27.06 -11.98 1.67
CA ILE A 114 -26.49 -12.19 2.99
C ILE A 114 -25.75 -10.93 3.48
N GLU A 115 -24.91 -10.33 2.64
CA GLU A 115 -24.18 -9.11 3.01
C GLU A 115 -25.13 -7.91 3.16
N TYR A 116 -26.15 -7.79 2.32
CA TYR A 116 -27.26 -6.85 2.49
C TYR A 116 -27.92 -7.01 3.86
N ALA A 117 -28.30 -8.24 4.23
CA ALA A 117 -28.92 -8.52 5.51
C ALA A 117 -28.02 -8.17 6.70
N LEU A 118 -26.70 -8.37 6.59
CA LEU A 118 -25.75 -7.95 7.62
C LEU A 118 -25.68 -6.42 7.74
N ARG A 119 -25.60 -5.70 6.60
CA ARG A 119 -25.45 -4.23 6.57
C ARG A 119 -26.69 -3.49 7.03
N GLU A 120 -27.87 -4.07 6.80
CA GLU A 120 -29.16 -3.57 7.28
C GLU A 120 -29.54 -4.15 8.66
N HIS A 121 -28.59 -4.77 9.37
CA HIS A 121 -28.77 -5.30 10.73
C HIS A 121 -29.90 -6.34 10.88
N LEU A 122 -30.23 -7.07 9.81
CA LEU A 122 -31.23 -8.14 9.81
C LEU A 122 -30.69 -9.47 10.34
N ILE A 123 -29.36 -9.67 10.28
CA ILE A 123 -28.66 -10.86 10.80
C ILE A 123 -27.39 -10.48 11.57
N SER A 124 -26.93 -11.37 12.46
CA SER A 124 -25.66 -11.19 13.16
C SER A 124 -24.45 -11.56 12.29
N LYS A 125 -23.24 -11.17 12.71
CA LYS A 125 -21.98 -11.52 12.04
C LYS A 125 -21.73 -13.03 12.05
N GLU A 126 -22.08 -13.72 13.13
CA GLU A 126 -21.97 -15.17 13.25
C GLU A 126 -22.89 -15.87 12.25
N MET A 127 -24.15 -15.43 12.17
CA MET A 127 -25.12 -15.95 11.21
C MET A 127 -24.67 -15.72 9.77
N ARG A 128 -24.14 -14.52 9.48
CA ARG A 128 -23.53 -14.21 8.18
C ARG A 128 -22.46 -15.24 7.80
N ASN A 129 -21.52 -15.53 8.70
CA ASN A 129 -20.43 -16.46 8.42
C ASN A 129 -20.93 -17.89 8.13
N ILE A 130 -21.94 -18.35 8.87
CA ILE A 130 -22.59 -19.66 8.66
C ILE A 130 -23.22 -19.71 7.26
N LEU A 131 -24.03 -18.72 6.90
CA LEU A 131 -24.74 -18.67 5.62
C LEU A 131 -23.77 -18.60 4.43
N HIS A 132 -22.71 -17.79 4.50
CA HIS A 132 -21.69 -17.75 3.45
C HIS A 132 -20.97 -19.09 3.27
N THR A 133 -20.69 -19.79 4.38
CA THR A 133 -20.04 -21.11 4.33
C THR A 133 -20.92 -22.11 3.58
N GLN A 134 -22.21 -22.15 3.90
CA GLN A 134 -23.19 -23.02 3.25
C GLN A 134 -23.32 -22.71 1.75
N VAL A 135 -23.50 -21.43 1.40
CA VAL A 135 -23.61 -20.99 -0.01
C VAL A 135 -22.35 -21.35 -0.80
N THR A 136 -21.17 -21.18 -0.21
CA THR A 136 -19.89 -21.49 -0.86
C THR A 136 -19.72 -23.00 -1.09
N GLN A 137 -20.12 -23.83 -0.14
CA GLN A 137 -20.08 -25.29 -0.28
C GLN A 137 -21.01 -25.81 -1.38
N MET A 138 -22.18 -25.17 -1.57
CA MET A 138 -23.17 -25.58 -2.58
C MET A 138 -22.77 -25.21 -4.01
N MET A 139 -22.01 -24.14 -4.21
CA MET A 139 -21.73 -23.62 -5.55
C MET A 139 -20.60 -24.36 -6.31
N HIS A 140 -19.85 -25.27 -5.68
CA HIS A 140 -18.69 -25.98 -6.30
C HIS A 140 -17.73 -25.09 -7.11
N THR A 141 -17.70 -23.78 -6.86
CA THR A 141 -16.94 -22.81 -7.65
C THR A 141 -15.54 -22.66 -7.05
N LYS A 142 -14.50 -23.01 -7.84
CA LYS A 142 -13.13 -22.58 -7.53
C LYS A 142 -13.11 -21.06 -7.54
N GLN A 143 -12.96 -20.44 -6.36
CA GLN A 143 -13.00 -19.00 -6.18
C GLN A 143 -11.94 -18.30 -7.06
N HIS A 144 -12.41 -17.54 -8.04
CA HIS A 144 -11.64 -16.46 -8.62
C HIS A 144 -11.84 -15.26 -7.71
N TYR A 145 -10.80 -14.88 -6.97
CA TYR A 145 -10.83 -13.71 -6.12
C TYR A 145 -10.75 -12.46 -7.00
N TYR A 146 -11.73 -11.58 -6.86
CA TYR A 146 -11.78 -10.27 -7.50
C TYR A 146 -11.34 -9.20 -6.51
N GLU A 147 -10.77 -8.10 -7.03
CA GLU A 147 -10.20 -7.00 -6.25
C GLU A 147 -11.23 -6.27 -5.38
N ASP A 148 -12.53 -6.42 -5.67
CA ASP A 148 -13.64 -5.84 -4.90
C ASP A 148 -14.66 -6.89 -4.45
N ARG A 149 -14.84 -7.02 -3.13
CA ARG A 149 -15.82 -7.94 -2.51
C ARG A 149 -17.26 -7.62 -2.89
N ARG A 150 -17.59 -6.36 -3.15
CA ARG A 150 -18.92 -5.91 -3.60
C ARG A 150 -19.29 -6.60 -4.91
N LEU A 151 -18.37 -6.58 -5.89
CA LEU A 151 -18.54 -7.20 -7.20
C LEU A 151 -18.55 -8.73 -7.12
N LEU A 152 -17.69 -9.32 -6.28
CA LEU A 152 -17.68 -10.76 -6.02
C LEU A 152 -19.02 -11.26 -5.46
N ASN A 153 -19.70 -10.44 -4.66
CA ASN A 153 -21.01 -10.77 -4.12
C ASN A 153 -22.12 -10.68 -5.18
N LEU A 154 -21.92 -9.97 -6.28
CA LEU A 154 -22.88 -9.94 -7.39
C LEU A 154 -22.63 -11.07 -8.39
N SER A 155 -21.37 -11.32 -8.73
CA SER A 155 -21.03 -12.39 -9.66
C SER A 155 -19.64 -13.00 -9.46
N SER A 156 -19.52 -14.27 -9.85
CA SER A 156 -18.26 -15.01 -9.85
C SER A 156 -17.42 -14.85 -11.13
N SER A 157 -17.90 -14.10 -12.14
CA SER A 157 -17.22 -13.84 -13.42
C SER A 157 -17.19 -12.36 -13.74
N TRP A 158 -16.00 -11.79 -13.92
CA TRP A 158 -15.81 -10.39 -14.30
C TRP A 158 -14.62 -10.21 -15.24
N LYS A 159 -14.77 -9.34 -16.25
CA LYS A 159 -13.70 -8.85 -17.12
C LYS A 159 -13.19 -7.50 -16.60
N SER A 160 -11.89 -7.35 -16.44
CA SER A 160 -11.30 -6.02 -16.22
C SER A 160 -11.22 -5.28 -17.55
N VAL A 161 -11.71 -4.03 -17.58
CA VAL A 161 -11.47 -3.12 -18.69
C VAL A 161 -10.26 -2.27 -18.28
N GLN A 162 -9.08 -2.65 -18.80
CA GLN A 162 -7.81 -2.05 -18.41
C GLN A 162 -7.77 -0.56 -18.73
N LYS A 163 -7.50 0.24 -17.70
CA LYS A 163 -6.15 0.77 -17.49
C LYS A 163 -5.93 0.99 -15.99
N ILE A 164 -4.85 0.42 -15.43
CA ILE A 164 -4.16 1.11 -14.33
C ILE A 164 -3.74 2.43 -14.96
N GLN A 165 -4.44 3.52 -14.65
CA GLN A 165 -4.07 4.85 -15.10
C GLN A 165 -2.55 4.97 -14.91
N ALA A 166 -1.81 5.25 -15.98
CA ALA A 166 -0.35 5.31 -15.89
C ALA A 166 -0.04 6.33 -14.80
N ILE A 167 0.37 5.84 -13.63
CA ILE A 167 0.65 6.70 -12.50
C ILE A 167 1.81 7.58 -12.97
N GLN A 168 1.53 8.86 -13.21
CA GLN A 168 2.47 9.76 -13.87
C GLN A 168 3.72 9.96 -13.00
N TYR A 169 3.58 9.80 -11.69
CA TYR A 169 4.64 9.94 -10.70
C TYR A 169 4.42 8.97 -9.53
N PRO A 170 5.49 8.43 -8.92
CA PRO A 170 5.33 7.60 -7.73
C PRO A 170 4.66 8.37 -6.60
N LYS A 171 3.81 7.69 -5.82
CA LYS A 171 3.17 8.26 -4.62
C LYS A 171 4.13 8.30 -3.43
N THR A 172 5.12 7.41 -3.39
CA THR A 172 6.10 7.32 -2.31
C THR A 172 7.51 7.21 -2.86
N ILE A 173 8.43 7.97 -2.29
CA ILE A 173 9.86 7.91 -2.63
C ILE A 173 10.63 7.62 -1.35
N TYR A 174 11.32 6.48 -1.36
CA TYR A 174 12.24 6.10 -0.31
C TYR A 174 13.66 6.57 -0.66
N ILE A 175 14.38 7.08 0.33
CA ILE A 175 15.77 7.53 0.21
C ILE A 175 16.62 6.79 1.23
N GLY A 176 17.54 5.97 0.76
CA GLY A 176 18.67 5.48 1.54
C GLY A 176 19.83 6.45 1.46
N LEU A 177 20.05 7.24 2.51
CA LEU A 177 21.13 8.25 2.54
C LEU A 177 22.52 7.62 2.60
N LEU A 178 22.65 6.50 3.31
CA LEU A 178 23.92 5.82 3.55
C LEU A 178 23.71 4.33 3.80
N ASN A 179 24.80 3.57 3.81
CA ASN A 179 24.80 2.12 4.00
C ASN A 179 25.49 1.66 5.30
N GLN A 180 25.55 2.51 6.32
CA GLN A 180 26.02 2.13 7.66
C GLN A 180 24.88 2.20 8.68
N CYS A 181 24.99 1.42 9.76
CA CYS A 181 24.06 1.46 10.88
C CYS A 181 24.84 1.30 12.20
N ASN A 182 24.35 1.94 13.25
CA ASN A 182 24.91 1.86 14.61
C ASN A 182 24.28 0.76 15.46
N ALA A 183 23.31 -0.01 14.93
CA ALA A 183 22.71 -1.16 15.59
C ALA A 183 23.21 -2.48 14.97
N SER A 184 23.38 -3.51 15.80
CA SER A 184 23.89 -4.83 15.39
C SER A 184 22.81 -5.90 15.34
N CYS A 185 21.58 -5.53 14.92
CA CYS A 185 20.44 -6.43 14.92
C CYS A 185 20.78 -7.77 14.23
N PRO A 186 20.75 -8.92 14.94
CA PRO A 186 21.20 -10.21 14.41
C PRO A 186 20.51 -10.65 13.11
N HIS A 187 19.31 -10.10 12.87
CA HIS A 187 18.41 -10.45 11.79
C HIS A 187 18.19 -9.32 10.78
N CYS A 188 18.99 -8.25 10.88
CA CYS A 188 18.94 -7.16 9.91
C CYS A 188 19.22 -7.72 8.51
N ALA A 189 18.39 -7.33 7.55
CA ALA A 189 18.54 -7.69 6.14
C ALA A 189 19.80 -7.09 5.48
N TRP A 190 20.62 -6.33 6.20
CA TRP A 190 21.88 -5.72 5.72
C TRP A 190 23.07 -5.93 6.64
N PHE A 191 22.86 -6.06 7.95
CA PHE A 191 23.94 -6.16 8.93
C PHE A 191 23.84 -7.37 9.86
N GLY A 192 22.79 -8.19 9.73
CA GLY A 192 22.64 -9.39 10.53
C GLY A 192 23.72 -10.43 10.24
N THR A 193 24.02 -11.30 11.20
CA THR A 193 25.05 -12.34 11.05
C THR A 193 24.74 -13.29 9.90
N ALA A 194 23.49 -13.77 9.81
CA ALA A 194 23.04 -14.60 8.70
C ALA A 194 23.13 -13.90 7.35
N TYR A 195 22.90 -12.58 7.31
CA TYR A 195 23.02 -11.79 6.10
C TYR A 195 24.48 -11.64 5.65
N ARG A 196 25.40 -11.33 6.57
CA ARG A 196 26.83 -11.20 6.27
C ARG A 196 27.43 -12.46 5.63
N LEU A 197 26.91 -13.64 5.98
CA LEU A 197 27.33 -14.93 5.40
C LEU A 197 26.92 -15.13 3.94
N VAL A 198 25.85 -14.47 3.49
CA VAL A 198 25.30 -14.60 2.12
C VAL A 198 25.59 -13.38 1.25
N GLN A 199 26.40 -12.42 1.72
CA GLN A 199 26.85 -11.31 0.89
C GLN A 199 27.77 -11.83 -0.23
N THR A 200 27.46 -11.46 -1.46
CA THR A 200 28.19 -11.87 -2.68
C THR A 200 29.06 -10.75 -3.25
N ASN A 201 28.92 -9.51 -2.77
CA ASN A 201 29.66 -8.34 -3.29
C ASN A 201 30.13 -7.38 -2.17
N SER A 202 30.78 -6.27 -2.56
CA SER A 202 31.36 -5.28 -1.63
C SER A 202 30.40 -4.15 -1.20
N TYR A 203 29.10 -4.24 -1.51
CA TYR A 203 28.17 -3.12 -1.30
C TYR A 203 28.18 -2.58 0.13
N PHE A 204 28.25 -3.46 1.15
CA PHE A 204 28.32 -3.09 2.57
C PHE A 204 29.73 -3.13 3.17
N LYS A 205 30.76 -3.43 2.35
CA LYS A 205 32.17 -3.35 2.75
C LYS A 205 32.74 -1.95 2.50
N GLU A 206 32.19 -1.24 1.53
CA GLU A 206 32.54 0.13 1.20
C GLU A 206 31.51 1.10 1.79
N HIS A 207 32.00 2.25 2.25
CA HIS A 207 31.11 3.33 2.66
C HIS A 207 30.45 3.96 1.44
N LYS A 208 29.13 4.03 1.45
CA LYS A 208 28.32 4.66 0.41
C LYS A 208 27.42 5.69 1.04
N THR A 209 27.44 6.88 0.46
CA THR A 209 26.66 8.03 0.90
C THR A 209 26.08 8.69 -0.34
N LEU A 210 24.76 8.90 -0.35
CA LEU A 210 24.08 9.50 -1.47
C LEU A 210 24.54 10.96 -1.61
N ASP A 211 24.98 11.31 -2.82
CA ASP A 211 25.45 12.66 -3.14
C ASP A 211 24.33 13.69 -2.90
N THR A 212 24.67 14.80 -2.25
CA THR A 212 23.75 15.91 -1.97
C THR A 212 23.00 16.35 -3.23
N LYS A 213 23.65 16.40 -4.39
CA LYS A 213 22.99 16.80 -5.64
C LYS A 213 21.82 15.88 -6.01
N TYR A 214 21.96 14.59 -5.74
CA TYR A 214 20.90 13.61 -6.00
C TYR A 214 19.77 13.77 -5.00
N VAL A 215 20.07 14.02 -3.72
CA VAL A 215 19.04 14.36 -2.72
C VAL A 215 18.24 15.58 -3.17
N MET A 216 18.90 16.65 -3.61
CA MET A 216 18.21 17.85 -4.13
C MET A 216 17.28 17.54 -5.30
N ASN A 217 17.75 16.76 -6.28
CA ASN A 217 16.94 16.33 -7.42
C ASN A 217 15.74 15.48 -6.98
N ILE A 218 15.91 14.61 -5.97
CA ILE A 218 14.82 13.81 -5.40
C ILE A 218 13.79 14.71 -4.73
N LEU A 219 14.21 15.75 -3.99
CA LEU A 219 13.27 16.69 -3.35
C LEU A 219 12.45 17.45 -4.39
N ASP A 220 13.08 17.91 -5.48
CA ASP A 220 12.37 18.57 -6.58
C ASP A 220 11.36 17.63 -7.25
N TYR A 221 11.76 16.38 -7.49
CA TYR A 221 10.88 15.37 -8.06
C TYR A 221 9.74 14.98 -7.12
N ALA A 222 10.00 14.83 -5.82
CA ALA A 222 8.98 14.54 -4.81
C ALA A 222 7.95 15.67 -4.71
N LYS A 223 8.38 16.94 -4.79
CA LYS A 223 7.47 18.08 -4.87
C LYS A 223 6.64 18.04 -6.16
N LYS A 224 7.26 17.82 -7.31
CA LYS A 224 6.56 17.68 -8.60
C LYS A 224 5.50 16.57 -8.55
N ALA A 225 5.85 15.44 -7.94
CA ALA A 225 5.02 14.25 -7.79
C ALA A 225 3.93 14.37 -6.72
N GLN A 226 4.02 15.36 -5.81
CA GLN A 226 3.28 15.36 -4.54
C GLN A 226 3.47 14.04 -3.76
N ALA A 227 4.68 13.47 -3.82
CA ALA A 227 5.00 12.19 -3.23
C ALA A 227 5.29 12.32 -1.73
N LYS A 228 4.94 11.28 -0.97
CA LYS A 228 5.47 11.04 0.37
C LYS A 228 6.96 10.74 0.27
N LEU A 229 7.76 11.42 1.08
CA LEU A 229 9.21 11.21 1.17
C LEU A 229 9.54 10.41 2.42
N ILE A 230 10.33 9.35 2.29
CA ILE A 230 10.71 8.49 3.42
C ILE A 230 12.23 8.33 3.46
N PHE A 231 12.87 8.91 4.46
CA PHE A 231 14.27 8.61 4.77
C PHE A 231 14.34 7.27 5.51
N SER A 232 14.94 6.26 4.88
CA SER A 232 14.97 4.90 5.43
C SER A 232 16.28 4.18 5.07
N GLY A 233 16.31 2.85 5.27
CA GLY A 233 17.47 1.98 5.06
C GLY A 233 18.14 2.08 3.67
N PRO A 234 19.18 1.31 3.38
CA PRO A 234 19.70 0.19 4.17
C PRO A 234 20.59 0.59 5.35
N GLY A 235 20.83 1.89 5.60
CA GLY A 235 21.54 2.38 6.78
C GLY A 235 20.64 3.13 7.77
N GLU A 236 21.21 3.64 8.86
CA GLU A 236 20.52 4.51 9.83
C GLU A 236 20.57 5.97 9.34
N PRO A 237 19.45 6.59 8.95
CA PRO A 237 19.46 7.94 8.41
C PRO A 237 20.00 8.99 9.38
N LEU A 238 19.82 8.79 10.70
CA LEU A 238 20.32 9.72 11.73
C LEU A 238 21.86 9.79 11.80
N LEU A 239 22.59 8.90 11.11
CA LEU A 239 24.06 9.00 10.97
C LEU A 239 24.49 10.01 9.90
N ASP A 240 23.58 10.45 9.02
CA ASP A 240 23.87 11.50 8.04
C ASP A 240 23.68 12.88 8.67
N SER A 241 24.76 13.62 8.88
CA SER A 241 24.70 14.97 9.47
C SER A 241 23.91 15.97 8.63
N ARG A 242 23.67 15.68 7.34
CA ARG A 242 22.91 16.54 6.41
C ARG A 242 21.39 16.30 6.49
N LEU A 243 20.92 15.29 7.22
CA LEU A 243 19.50 14.92 7.27
C LEU A 243 18.60 16.09 7.68
N LEU A 244 18.98 16.86 8.70
CA LEU A 244 18.19 18.02 9.16
C LEU A 244 18.02 19.09 8.07
N ASP A 245 19.08 19.34 7.29
CA ASP A 245 19.03 20.27 6.17
C ASP A 245 18.11 19.74 5.07
N PHE A 246 18.19 18.45 4.75
CA PHE A 246 17.32 17.83 3.76
C PHE A 246 15.85 17.84 4.17
N VAL A 247 15.55 17.59 5.45
CA VAL A 247 14.19 17.70 5.98
C VAL A 247 13.68 19.14 5.92
N SER A 248 14.51 20.12 6.32
CA SER A 248 14.16 21.54 6.25
C SER A 248 13.89 22.01 4.82
N LEU A 249 14.71 21.56 3.86
CA LEU A 249 14.51 21.83 2.44
C LEU A 249 13.26 21.16 1.88
N ALA A 250 12.97 19.92 2.29
CA ALA A 250 11.75 19.20 1.92
C ALA A 250 10.50 19.94 2.41
N LYS A 251 10.50 20.42 3.66
CA LYS A 251 9.42 21.24 4.23
C LYS A 251 9.28 22.57 3.48
N ALA A 252 10.38 23.27 3.22
CA ALA A 252 10.37 24.54 2.49
C ALA A 252 9.82 24.39 1.06
N LYS A 253 10.08 23.24 0.42
CA LYS A 253 9.51 22.88 -0.88
C LYS A 253 8.04 22.46 -0.80
N GLN A 254 7.45 22.35 0.39
CA GLN A 254 6.07 21.91 0.61
C GLN A 254 5.82 20.50 0.06
N ILE A 255 6.70 19.56 0.41
CA ILE A 255 6.47 18.12 0.23
C ILE A 255 5.44 17.68 1.28
N PRO A 256 4.37 16.94 0.91
CA PRO A 256 3.21 16.75 1.76
C PRO A 256 3.45 15.90 3.01
N CYS A 257 4.36 14.91 2.94
CA CYS A 257 4.67 14.04 4.06
C CYS A 257 6.17 13.67 4.03
N ILE A 258 6.85 13.91 5.15
CA ILE A 258 8.27 13.62 5.34
C ILE A 258 8.39 12.65 6.52
N GLN A 259 8.64 11.39 6.21
CA GLN A 259 8.78 10.32 7.20
C GLN A 259 10.24 9.98 7.43
N LEU A 260 10.58 9.70 8.69
CA LEU A 260 11.87 9.16 9.10
C LEU A 260 11.68 7.76 9.66
N ALA A 261 12.28 6.75 8.99
CA ALA A 261 12.41 5.41 9.52
C ALA A 261 13.77 5.24 10.21
N THR A 262 13.78 4.88 11.49
CA THR A 262 15.00 4.86 12.32
C THR A 262 14.98 3.77 13.39
N ASN A 263 16.15 3.32 13.84
CA ASN A 263 16.30 2.46 15.01
C ASN A 263 16.11 3.21 16.34
N GLY A 264 16.02 4.55 16.31
CA GLY A 264 15.71 5.39 17.45
C GLY A 264 16.85 5.61 18.45
N ILE A 265 18.00 4.93 18.32
CA ILE A 265 19.11 5.01 19.29
C ILE A 265 19.60 6.46 19.45
N LEU A 266 19.62 7.21 18.35
CA LEU A 266 20.09 8.60 18.31
C LEU A 266 18.98 9.64 18.56
N LEU A 267 17.73 9.23 18.78
CA LEU A 267 16.58 10.13 19.00
C LEU A 267 16.56 10.76 20.41
N GLN A 268 17.66 11.41 20.78
CA GLN A 268 17.72 12.21 21.99
C GLN A 268 16.80 13.42 21.89
N LYS A 269 16.31 13.92 23.03
CA LYS A 269 15.33 15.03 23.11
C LYS A 269 15.64 16.20 22.17
N ASN A 270 16.87 16.73 22.21
CA ASN A 270 17.27 17.87 21.38
C ASN A 270 17.20 17.57 19.87
N LEU A 271 17.56 16.34 19.47
CA LEU A 271 17.49 15.93 18.06
C LEU A 271 16.03 15.74 17.63
N CYS A 272 15.18 15.16 18.48
CA CYS A 272 13.74 15.05 18.23
C CYS A 272 13.10 16.42 18.01
N GLU A 273 13.40 17.40 18.88
CA GLU A 273 12.93 18.78 18.72
C GLU A 273 13.39 19.35 17.37
N GLN A 274 14.68 19.22 17.03
CA GLN A 274 15.21 19.69 15.75
C GLN A 274 14.52 19.04 14.55
N LEU A 275 14.27 17.72 14.57
CA LEU A 275 13.59 16.99 13.50
C LEU A 275 12.13 17.45 13.33
N ILE A 276 11.40 17.62 14.43
CA ILE A 276 10.03 18.13 14.45
C ILE A 276 9.98 19.53 13.82
N TRP A 277 10.83 20.45 14.29
CA TRP A 277 10.84 21.82 13.78
C TRP A 277 11.30 21.92 12.32
N SER A 278 12.26 21.08 11.93
CA SER A 278 12.74 20.96 10.53
C SER A 278 11.65 20.47 9.58
N GLY A 279 10.67 19.70 10.06
CA GLY A 279 9.50 19.30 9.26
C GLY A 279 9.24 17.81 9.12
N ILE A 280 9.80 16.95 9.97
CA ILE A 280 9.34 15.56 10.02
C ILE A 280 7.86 15.55 10.40
N SER A 281 7.04 14.89 9.57
CA SER A 281 5.61 14.72 9.81
C SER A 281 5.27 13.32 10.32
N CYS A 282 6.18 12.35 10.19
CA CYS A 282 5.98 11.00 10.69
C CYS A 282 7.29 10.35 11.14
N PHE A 283 7.31 9.77 12.34
CA PHE A 283 8.38 8.90 12.80
C PHE A 283 7.96 7.43 12.66
N ASP A 284 8.81 6.58 12.08
CA ASP A 284 8.64 5.13 12.06
C ASP A 284 9.84 4.48 12.76
N VAL A 285 9.66 4.17 14.04
CA VAL A 285 10.75 3.74 14.90
C VAL A 285 10.66 2.26 15.18
N SER A 286 11.75 1.54 14.91
CA SER A 286 11.85 0.11 15.22
C SER A 286 12.73 -0.13 16.44
N ILE A 287 12.18 -0.77 17.47
CA ILE A 287 12.89 -1.19 18.67
C ILE A 287 12.90 -2.71 18.76
N LEU A 288 14.09 -3.30 18.90
CA LEU A 288 14.28 -4.74 18.98
C LEU A 288 14.71 -5.14 20.39
N PHE A 289 13.98 -6.06 21.03
CA PHE A 289 14.32 -6.66 22.32
C PHE A 289 14.98 -8.02 22.05
N ALA A 290 16.30 -8.01 21.88
CA ALA A 290 17.12 -9.19 21.58
C ALA A 290 18.54 -9.02 22.12
N ASP A 291 19.30 -10.11 22.17
CA ASP A 291 20.72 -10.04 22.52
C ASP A 291 21.53 -9.29 21.46
N ASP A 292 22.63 -8.69 21.90
CA ASP A 292 23.68 -8.15 21.04
C ASP A 292 23.21 -7.09 20.01
N VAL A 293 22.01 -6.54 20.21
CA VAL A 293 21.47 -5.43 19.40
C VAL A 293 22.08 -4.10 19.83
N TYR A 294 22.11 -3.90 21.15
CA TYR A 294 22.62 -2.72 21.84
C TYR A 294 23.88 -3.10 22.61
N ARG A 295 24.66 -2.09 23.01
CA ARG A 295 25.88 -2.29 23.79
C ARG A 295 25.59 -2.93 25.15
N ASP A 296 24.52 -2.50 25.80
CA ASP A 296 24.10 -2.95 27.14
C ASP A 296 22.61 -2.62 27.41
N GLU A 297 22.14 -2.99 28.59
CA GLU A 297 20.78 -2.71 29.04
C GLU A 297 20.51 -1.20 29.23
N GLU A 298 21.55 -0.42 29.53
CA GLU A 298 21.44 1.03 29.71
C GLU A 298 21.08 1.71 28.38
N GLU A 299 21.68 1.28 27.27
CA GLU A 299 21.35 1.78 25.93
C GLU A 299 19.91 1.45 25.52
N LEU A 300 19.42 0.23 25.79
CA LEU A 300 18.02 -0.11 25.56
C LEU A 300 17.08 0.74 26.43
N ASN A 301 17.43 0.97 27.70
CA ASN A 301 16.63 1.82 28.58
C ASN A 301 16.66 3.30 28.16
N SER A 302 17.80 3.78 27.66
CA SER A 302 17.95 5.10 27.05
C SER A 302 17.06 5.24 25.81
N LEU A 303 17.04 4.23 24.93
CA LEU A 303 16.12 4.18 23.79
C LEU A 303 14.64 4.23 24.22
N LYS A 304 14.23 3.42 25.21
CA LYS A 304 12.86 3.49 25.75
C LYS A 304 12.53 4.90 26.25
N ASN A 305 13.48 5.57 26.91
CA ASN A 305 13.31 6.94 27.37
C ASN A 305 13.21 7.95 26.21
N ASN A 306 14.03 7.80 25.17
CA ASN A 306 13.95 8.60 23.95
C ASN A 306 12.55 8.51 23.30
N LEU A 307 11.96 7.31 23.25
CA LEU A 307 10.62 7.11 22.69
C LEU A 307 9.52 7.74 23.55
N ARG A 308 9.66 7.70 24.89
CA ARG A 308 8.76 8.43 25.79
C ARG A 308 8.85 9.94 25.57
N GLN A 309 10.07 10.47 25.43
CA GLN A 309 10.29 11.89 25.15
C GLN A 309 9.73 12.29 23.78
N LEU A 310 9.91 11.47 22.74
CA LEU A 310 9.29 11.68 21.44
C LEU A 310 7.77 11.77 21.54
N ALA A 311 7.12 10.84 22.27
CA ALA A 311 5.69 10.87 22.45
C ALA A 311 5.20 12.14 23.18
N LEU A 312 5.93 12.58 24.21
CA LEU A 312 5.62 13.84 24.91
C LEU A 312 5.78 15.06 23.99
N LEU A 313 6.85 15.13 23.21
CA LEU A 313 7.07 16.22 22.25
C LEU A 313 5.96 16.27 21.18
N ILE A 314 5.53 15.11 20.66
CA ILE A 314 4.40 15.05 19.71
C ILE A 314 3.13 15.56 20.35
N GLN A 315 2.85 15.16 21.60
CA GLN A 315 1.67 15.61 22.33
C GLN A 315 1.69 17.13 22.60
N GLU A 316 2.83 17.68 22.98
CA GLU A 316 3.05 19.12 23.20
C GLU A 316 2.92 19.96 21.91
N ASN A 317 3.15 19.34 20.75
CA ASN A 317 3.13 19.98 19.42
C ASN A 317 2.01 19.43 18.52
N ASN A 318 0.86 19.09 19.10
CA ASN A 318 -0.27 18.47 18.38
C ASN A 318 -0.79 19.29 17.17
N SER A 319 -0.56 20.61 17.16
CA SER A 319 -0.92 21.50 16.06
C SER A 319 -0.09 21.30 14.79
N LEU A 320 1.02 20.55 14.87
CA LEU A 320 1.90 20.24 13.74
C LEU A 320 1.51 18.93 13.02
N GLU A 321 0.44 18.25 13.44
CA GLU A 321 -0.08 17.00 12.83
C GLU A 321 0.98 15.89 12.67
N ILE A 322 1.82 15.69 13.69
CA ILE A 322 2.93 14.75 13.65
C ILE A 322 2.47 13.36 14.06
N GLY A 323 2.70 12.37 13.19
CA GLY A 323 2.47 10.96 13.47
C GLY A 323 3.71 10.26 14.05
N ALA A 324 3.49 9.19 14.79
CA ALA A 324 4.55 8.24 15.11
C ALA A 324 4.04 6.81 15.17
N LYS A 325 4.83 5.91 14.58
CA LYS A 325 4.70 4.47 14.61
C LYS A 325 5.89 3.89 15.35
N ILE A 326 5.63 3.00 16.31
CA ILE A 326 6.65 2.21 17.00
C ILE A 326 6.42 0.74 16.71
N SER A 327 7.39 0.10 16.06
CA SER A 327 7.40 -1.34 15.84
C SER A 327 8.30 -2.01 16.87
N ILE A 328 7.67 -2.74 17.80
CA ILE A 328 8.34 -3.49 18.86
C ILE A 328 8.52 -4.93 18.40
N VAL A 329 9.77 -5.32 18.19
CA VAL A 329 10.15 -6.69 17.83
C VAL A 329 10.87 -7.33 19.02
N TYR A 330 10.66 -8.61 19.29
CA TYR A 330 11.27 -9.26 20.45
C TYR A 330 11.64 -10.73 20.22
N GLU A 331 12.76 -11.17 20.79
CA GLU A 331 13.02 -12.59 21.02
C GLU A 331 12.20 -13.11 22.19
N GLN A 332 11.81 -14.38 22.16
CA GLN A 332 10.90 -14.96 23.16
C GLN A 332 11.33 -14.71 24.61
N LYS A 333 12.63 -14.75 24.89
CA LYS A 333 13.15 -14.53 26.24
C LYS A 333 12.94 -13.11 26.77
N PHE A 334 12.80 -12.11 25.89
CA PHE A 334 12.48 -10.73 26.25
C PHE A 334 11.00 -10.39 26.11
N ALA A 335 10.13 -11.38 25.87
CA ALA A 335 8.71 -11.15 25.64
C ALA A 335 8.09 -10.29 26.74
N ILE A 336 8.31 -10.64 28.02
CA ILE A 336 7.70 -9.93 29.15
C ILE A 336 8.06 -8.43 29.12
N ASP A 337 9.30 -8.08 28.85
CA ASP A 337 9.75 -6.68 28.82
C ASP A 337 9.22 -5.93 27.60
N ALA A 338 9.18 -6.60 26.44
CA ALA A 338 8.58 -6.05 25.23
C ALA A 338 7.07 -5.81 25.40
N PHE A 339 6.34 -6.75 26.01
CA PHE A 339 4.91 -6.61 26.33
C PHE A 339 4.66 -5.48 27.33
N ARG A 340 5.48 -5.38 28.39
CA ARG A 340 5.37 -4.27 29.36
C ARG A 340 5.54 -2.92 28.69
N PHE A 341 6.56 -2.78 27.83
CA PHE A 341 6.79 -1.55 27.11
C PHE A 341 5.67 -1.25 26.10
N PHE A 342 5.17 -2.26 25.38
CA PHE A 342 4.03 -2.12 24.47
C PHE A 342 2.78 -1.61 25.20
N ILE A 343 2.41 -2.23 26.33
CA ILE A 343 1.27 -1.82 27.15
C ILE A 343 1.46 -0.39 27.64
N GLU A 344 2.64 -0.06 28.16
CA GLU A 344 2.95 1.28 28.62
C GLU A 344 2.72 2.33 27.53
N ILE A 345 3.25 2.09 26.31
CA ILE A 345 3.08 3.03 25.19
C ILE A 345 1.60 3.16 24.82
N LYS A 346 0.86 2.05 24.73
CA LYS A 346 -0.57 2.06 24.39
C LYS A 346 -1.43 2.80 25.42
N GLU A 347 -1.14 2.62 26.70
CA GLU A 347 -1.92 3.23 27.79
C GLU A 347 -1.58 4.70 27.99
N LYS A 348 -0.29 5.07 27.96
CA LYS A 348 0.15 6.45 28.22
C LYS A 348 0.09 7.34 26.99
N TYR A 349 0.28 6.78 25.79
CA TYR A 349 0.40 7.52 24.53
C TYR A 349 -0.49 6.91 23.44
N PRO A 350 -1.84 6.91 23.60
CA PRO A 350 -2.76 6.21 22.68
C PRO A 350 -2.76 6.74 21.24
N PHE A 351 -2.21 7.93 21.00
CA PHE A 351 -2.04 8.52 19.66
C PHE A 351 -0.83 7.93 18.90
N ILE A 352 0.04 7.16 19.56
CA ILE A 352 1.15 6.46 18.92
C ILE A 352 0.63 5.14 18.33
N VAL A 353 0.82 4.95 17.03
CA VAL A 353 0.60 3.65 16.40
C VAL A 353 1.68 2.70 16.89
N CYS A 354 1.31 1.60 17.52
CA CYS A 354 2.28 0.69 18.11
C CYS A 354 1.91 -0.75 17.74
N SER A 355 2.89 -1.50 17.25
CA SER A 355 2.80 -2.90 16.86
C SER A 355 3.77 -3.74 17.69
N LEU A 356 3.37 -4.96 18.02
CA LEU A 356 4.20 -5.92 18.76
C LEU A 356 4.30 -7.21 17.95
N SER A 357 5.52 -7.68 17.69
CA SER A 357 5.74 -8.87 16.87
C SER A 357 6.90 -9.72 17.39
N PRO A 358 6.71 -11.04 17.59
CA PRO A 358 7.82 -11.91 17.92
C PRO A 358 8.76 -12.06 16.72
N TYR A 359 10.06 -12.08 17.01
CA TYR A 359 11.11 -12.24 16.01
C TYR A 359 10.96 -13.56 15.21
N ASN A 360 10.66 -14.68 15.87
CA ASN A 360 10.58 -16.01 15.22
C ASN A 360 9.30 -16.26 14.39
N PHE A 361 8.35 -15.33 14.31
CA PHE A 361 7.14 -15.53 13.48
C PHE A 361 7.36 -15.26 11.99
N VAL A 362 8.56 -14.82 11.59
CA VAL A 362 8.90 -14.52 10.18
C VAL A 362 9.53 -15.71 9.44
N LEU A 363 9.70 -16.87 10.10
CA LEU A 363 10.23 -18.09 9.48
C LEU A 363 9.47 -19.36 9.90
N SER A 364 8.14 -19.29 10.03
CA SER A 364 7.33 -20.46 9.66
C SER A 364 6.88 -20.28 8.23
N GLU A 365 7.42 -21.10 7.33
CA GLU A 365 6.92 -21.32 5.96
C GLU A 365 5.50 -21.96 5.95
N GLU A 366 4.67 -21.67 6.96
CA GLU A 366 3.37 -22.30 7.18
C GLU A 366 2.26 -21.30 7.53
N PHE A 367 2.41 -20.02 7.19
CA PHE A 367 1.21 -19.31 6.76
C PHE A 367 0.90 -19.82 5.37
N THR A 368 -0.22 -20.53 5.22
CA THR A 368 -0.90 -20.72 3.94
C THR A 368 -1.38 -19.36 3.44
N ILE A 369 -0.42 -18.50 3.08
CA ILE A 369 -0.63 -17.41 2.14
C ILE A 369 -1.21 -18.12 0.93
N SER A 370 -2.40 -17.73 0.52
CA SER A 370 -3.01 -18.17 -0.74
C SER A 370 -1.91 -18.33 -1.80
N ASN A 371 -1.72 -19.56 -2.33
CA ASN A 371 -0.76 -19.84 -3.40
C ASN A 371 -1.08 -19.06 -4.70
N LYS A 372 -2.12 -18.22 -4.70
CA LYS A 372 -2.53 -17.40 -5.83
C LYS A 372 -1.90 -16.01 -5.70
N ARG A 373 -0.95 -15.70 -6.59
CA ARG A 373 -0.35 -14.37 -6.73
C ARG A 373 -1.37 -13.37 -7.25
N HIS A 374 -1.19 -12.12 -6.84
CA HIS A 374 -1.98 -10.97 -7.27
C HIS A 374 -1.04 -9.85 -7.71
N THR A 375 -1.56 -8.84 -8.42
CA THR A 375 -0.76 -7.70 -8.89
C THR A 375 -0.20 -6.97 -7.68
N CYS A 376 1.12 -6.83 -7.58
CA CYS A 376 1.74 -6.03 -6.52
C CYS A 376 1.57 -4.54 -6.86
N SER A 377 1.15 -3.71 -5.89
CA SER A 377 0.98 -2.27 -6.10
C SER A 377 2.30 -1.49 -6.10
N ALA A 378 3.37 -2.03 -5.49
CA ALA A 378 4.63 -1.30 -5.30
C ALA A 378 5.25 -0.76 -6.60
N PRO A 379 5.31 -1.51 -7.72
CA PRO A 379 5.84 -0.99 -8.98
C PRO A 379 5.08 0.23 -9.50
N PHE A 380 3.79 0.37 -9.17
CA PHE A 380 2.97 1.47 -9.64
C PHE A 380 3.02 2.68 -8.69
N ALA A 381 3.45 2.48 -7.44
CA ALA A 381 3.27 3.46 -6.38
C ALA A 381 4.56 3.98 -5.75
N SER A 382 5.69 3.28 -5.90
CA SER A 382 6.91 3.64 -5.18
C SER A 382 8.18 3.65 -6.03
N LEU A 383 9.14 4.47 -5.60
CA LEU A 383 10.55 4.38 -5.98
C LEU A 383 11.42 4.27 -4.75
N TYR A 384 12.56 3.59 -4.89
CA TYR A 384 13.59 3.53 -3.87
C TYR A 384 14.91 4.03 -4.43
N VAL A 385 15.49 5.08 -3.86
CA VAL A 385 16.84 5.51 -4.20
C VAL A 385 17.83 4.95 -3.19
N PHE A 386 18.75 4.12 -3.66
CA PHE A 386 19.78 3.48 -2.84
C PHE A 386 20.99 4.42 -2.62
N PRO A 387 21.81 4.18 -1.58
CA PRO A 387 22.98 5.01 -1.25
C PRO A 387 24.00 5.24 -2.38
N ASP A 388 24.09 4.34 -3.35
CA ASP A 388 25.00 4.46 -4.51
C ASP A 388 24.40 5.27 -5.68
N GLY A 389 23.18 5.79 -5.54
CA GLY A 389 22.47 6.53 -6.58
C GLY A 389 21.71 5.64 -7.59
N SER A 390 21.69 4.32 -7.38
CA SER A 390 20.82 3.43 -8.14
C SER A 390 19.37 3.54 -7.65
N VAL A 391 18.44 3.30 -8.57
CA VAL A 391 16.99 3.42 -8.31
C VAL A 391 16.31 2.08 -8.49
N GLY A 392 15.59 1.63 -7.46
CA GLY A 392 14.68 0.49 -7.45
C GLY A 392 13.21 0.89 -7.36
N LEU A 393 12.35 -0.12 -7.30
CA LEU A 393 10.89 -0.08 -7.35
C LEU A 393 10.21 -0.16 -5.99
N CYS A 394 10.79 -0.86 -5.03
CA CYS A 394 10.12 -1.12 -3.76
C CYS A 394 11.11 -1.35 -2.61
N GLU A 395 10.60 -1.24 -1.38
CA GLU A 395 11.37 -1.51 -0.18
C GLU A 395 11.93 -2.93 -0.14
N ARG A 396 11.24 -3.92 -0.72
CA ARG A 396 11.70 -5.31 -0.70
C ARG A 396 13.00 -5.51 -1.47
N GLN A 397 13.19 -4.76 -2.57
CA GLN A 397 14.41 -4.86 -3.39
C GLN A 397 15.66 -4.43 -2.63
N ARG A 398 15.52 -3.57 -1.62
CA ARG A 398 16.66 -3.13 -0.82
C ARG A 398 17.32 -4.28 -0.04
N GLU A 399 16.61 -5.38 0.23
CA GLU A 399 17.18 -6.57 0.87
C GLU A 399 18.11 -7.37 -0.05
N MET A 400 18.11 -7.07 -1.36
CA MET A 400 19.01 -7.68 -2.32
C MET A 400 20.36 -7.00 -2.41
N LEU A 401 20.46 -5.75 -1.96
CA LEU A 401 21.74 -5.06 -1.83
C LEU A 401 22.70 -6.02 -1.12
N GLY A 402 23.95 -6.09 -1.57
CA GLY A 402 24.96 -7.01 -1.04
C GLY A 402 24.81 -8.50 -1.41
N ARG A 403 23.65 -8.97 -1.86
CA ARG A 403 23.39 -10.38 -2.26
C ARG A 403 23.34 -10.59 -3.77
N GLU A 404 22.95 -9.55 -4.49
CA GLU A 404 22.89 -9.49 -5.95
C GLU A 404 23.57 -8.20 -6.40
N ASP A 405 24.14 -8.21 -7.60
CA ASP A 405 24.65 -6.99 -8.22
C ASP A 405 23.47 -6.06 -8.53
N VAL A 406 23.56 -4.82 -8.03
CA VAL A 406 22.53 -3.79 -8.20
C VAL A 406 22.13 -3.60 -9.65
N LYS A 407 23.06 -3.79 -10.60
CA LYS A 407 22.79 -3.72 -12.04
C LYS A 407 21.74 -4.71 -12.53
N ASN A 408 21.51 -5.81 -11.81
CA ASN A 408 20.60 -6.87 -12.20
C ASN A 408 19.14 -6.63 -11.77
N PHE A 409 18.88 -5.68 -10.85
CA PHE A 409 17.51 -5.44 -10.35
C PHE A 409 17.08 -3.97 -10.27
N ARG A 410 18.00 -3.04 -10.59
CA ARG A 410 17.73 -1.61 -10.72
C ARG A 410 16.80 -1.27 -11.90
N LEU A 411 16.16 -0.10 -11.81
CA LEU A 411 15.50 0.57 -12.93
C LEU A 411 16.42 1.52 -13.70
N GLY A 412 17.36 2.16 -13.01
CA GLY A 412 18.20 3.20 -13.57
C GLY A 412 19.15 3.82 -12.54
N TYR A 413 20.00 4.73 -13.01
CA TYR A 413 21.06 5.37 -12.22
C TYR A 413 20.93 6.89 -12.29
N LEU A 414 20.97 7.57 -11.14
CA LEU A 414 20.86 9.03 -11.08
C LEU A 414 22.06 9.77 -11.71
N SER A 415 23.18 9.08 -11.93
CA SER A 415 24.31 9.60 -12.69
C SER A 415 24.07 9.65 -14.20
N GLU A 416 23.10 8.88 -14.70
CA GLU A 416 22.84 8.68 -16.13
C GLU A 416 21.49 9.28 -16.55
N GLN A 417 20.51 9.28 -15.65
CA GLN A 417 19.12 9.59 -15.94
C GLN A 417 18.48 10.38 -14.78
N THR A 418 17.52 11.23 -15.13
CA THR A 418 16.60 11.86 -14.17
C THR A 418 15.58 10.86 -13.63
N LEU A 419 14.96 11.15 -12.48
CA LEU A 419 13.88 10.31 -11.95
C LEU A 419 12.66 10.24 -12.89
N ASP A 420 12.37 11.31 -13.61
CA ASP A 420 11.34 11.31 -14.67
C ASP A 420 11.67 10.28 -15.77
N GLU A 421 12.92 10.26 -16.24
CA GLU A 421 13.37 9.30 -17.25
C GLU A 421 13.36 7.87 -16.71
N ILE A 422 13.82 7.65 -15.47
CA ILE A 422 13.82 6.32 -14.84
C ILE A 422 12.38 5.80 -14.65
N TRP A 423 11.47 6.63 -14.11
CA TRP A 423 10.07 6.28 -13.93
C TRP A 423 9.36 6.00 -15.26
N ASN A 424 9.76 6.67 -16.35
CA ASN A 424 9.13 6.48 -17.65
C ASN A 424 9.97 5.66 -18.62
N ASN A 425 10.97 4.90 -18.16
CA ASN A 425 11.79 4.09 -19.05
C ASN A 425 11.09 2.77 -19.44
N ILE A 426 11.67 2.09 -20.43
CA ILE A 426 11.14 0.83 -20.92
C ILE A 426 11.24 -0.30 -19.89
N THR A 427 12.29 -0.29 -19.05
CA THR A 427 12.50 -1.27 -17.99
C THR A 427 11.37 -1.22 -16.97
N HIS A 428 11.00 -0.03 -16.51
CA HIS A 428 9.92 0.17 -15.56
C HIS A 428 8.56 -0.22 -16.16
N ARG A 429 8.27 0.22 -17.39
CA ARG A 429 7.04 -0.18 -18.10
C ARG A 429 6.93 -1.68 -18.24
N HIS A 430 8.00 -2.34 -18.68
CA HIS A 430 8.04 -3.79 -18.78
C HIS A 430 7.81 -4.47 -17.44
N PHE A 431 8.40 -3.95 -16.36
CA PHE A 431 8.19 -4.48 -15.02
C PHE A 431 6.73 -4.35 -14.56
N MET A 432 6.10 -3.20 -14.81
CA MET A 432 4.68 -2.97 -14.55
C MET A 432 3.79 -3.94 -15.35
N ASP A 433 4.04 -4.12 -16.64
CA ASP A 433 3.29 -5.04 -17.50
C ASP A 433 3.37 -6.48 -16.99
N LYS A 434 4.57 -6.93 -16.59
CA LYS A 434 4.79 -8.25 -15.97
C LYS A 434 3.98 -8.45 -14.69
N HIS A 435 3.87 -7.41 -13.86
CA HIS A 435 3.05 -7.46 -12.65
C HIS A 435 1.55 -7.51 -12.96
N GLN A 436 1.08 -6.77 -13.97
CA GLN A 436 -0.33 -6.79 -14.38
C GLN A 436 -0.75 -8.15 -14.95
N CYS A 437 0.13 -8.78 -15.73
CA CYS A 437 -0.14 -10.08 -16.34
C CYS A 437 0.14 -11.26 -15.39
N LEU A 438 0.59 -11.00 -14.15
CA LEU A 438 1.06 -12.01 -13.19
C LEU A 438 2.14 -12.93 -13.79
N ASP A 439 2.91 -12.39 -14.73
CA ASP A 439 3.91 -13.10 -15.50
C ASP A 439 5.28 -12.82 -14.90
N PHE A 440 5.66 -13.66 -13.94
CA PHE A 440 6.94 -13.59 -13.22
C PHE A 440 7.94 -14.65 -13.68
N GLU A 441 7.56 -15.47 -14.66
CA GLU A 441 8.49 -16.35 -15.38
C GLU A 441 9.34 -15.46 -16.30
N LEU A 442 10.68 -15.63 -16.37
CA LEU A 442 11.54 -15.27 -17.52
C LEU A 442 13.06 -15.39 -17.27
N GLU A 443 13.83 -15.26 -18.35
CA GLU A 443 15.27 -15.48 -18.60
C GLU A 443 16.29 -14.66 -17.78
N CYS A 444 15.86 -13.71 -16.93
CA CYS A 444 16.72 -12.84 -16.12
C CYS A 444 16.26 -12.74 -14.66
N PHE A 445 17.13 -12.29 -13.76
CA PHE A 445 16.84 -12.24 -12.32
C PHE A 445 15.62 -11.34 -12.03
N ASN A 446 14.54 -11.91 -11.47
CA ASN A 446 13.35 -11.18 -11.05
C ASN A 446 13.11 -11.36 -9.54
N PRO A 447 13.29 -10.31 -8.71
CA PRO A 447 13.07 -10.42 -7.27
C PRO A 447 11.63 -10.75 -6.87
N CYS A 448 10.67 -10.45 -7.73
CA CYS A 448 9.26 -10.72 -7.47
C CYS A 448 8.91 -12.21 -7.62
N ARG A 449 9.76 -13.02 -8.28
CA ARG A 449 9.51 -14.46 -8.47
C ARG A 449 9.38 -15.22 -7.16
N ASN A 450 10.13 -14.88 -6.12
CA ASN A 450 10.04 -15.52 -4.79
C ASN A 450 9.68 -14.52 -3.69
N CYS A 451 9.14 -13.37 -4.07
CA CYS A 451 8.68 -12.39 -3.10
C CYS A 451 7.45 -12.94 -2.38
N ASN A 452 7.41 -12.80 -1.05
CA ASN A 452 6.22 -13.06 -0.22
C ASN A 452 5.60 -11.75 0.30
N SER A 453 6.26 -10.62 0.04
CA SER A 453 5.84 -9.28 0.44
C SER A 453 5.09 -8.61 -0.72
N TRP A 454 3.95 -9.20 -1.09
CA TRP A 454 3.06 -8.64 -2.10
C TRP A 454 2.33 -7.47 -1.48
N TRP A 455 2.56 -6.27 -2.00
CA TRP A 455 1.83 -5.09 -1.55
C TRP A 455 0.43 -5.12 -2.14
N ASN A 456 -0.45 -5.83 -1.46
CA ASN A 456 -1.90 -5.67 -1.55
C ASN A 456 -2.36 -5.44 -0.12
N GLU A 457 -2.64 -4.19 0.24
CA GLU A 457 -3.09 -3.82 1.59
C GLU A 457 -4.53 -4.30 1.82
N VAL A 458 -4.69 -5.62 1.88
CA VAL A 458 -5.87 -6.29 2.43
C VAL A 458 -5.37 -7.30 3.46
N GLU A 459 -4.92 -6.79 4.60
CA GLU A 459 -5.06 -7.49 5.87
C GLU A 459 -5.95 -6.69 6.82
#